data_AF-A0A0P7N4I1-F1
#
_entry.id   AF-A0A0P7N4I1-F1
#
_cell.length_a   1.000
_cell.length_b   1.000
_cell.length_c   1.000
_cell.angle_alpha   90.00
_cell.angle_beta   90.00
_cell.angle_gamma   90.00
#
_symmetry.space_group_name_H-M   'P 1'
#
loop_
_entity.id
_entity.type
_entity.pdbx_description
1 polymer ?
#
loop_
_entity_poly.entity_id
_entity_poly.type
_entity_poly.pdbx_seq_one_letter_code
_entity_poly.pdbx_strand_id
1 'polypeptide(L)'
;MRKYLLLLLMSTLFMAPVAYAHTMDKSTLFTDVPETASNIQDIMVLHSIGLLGYNGKDMALNPTDNLSRKDFASWVGGFFGLEGATVDELAQAAQKEDYVSSLDGDITYKEINTALFHQKLELENPDATMTKEEYITFLTEHLSYDMGGHMLPQMGGFSEGPTGTIEDVVTGDETGIIIDGETYMLSGHPRIFADSTDAKSWVGQQLERSIFTTAGNHHHGHDSDQEEGHGEHEEGHGDSHDAPASNAATLQYVQISSAQVATDDTKEVQSSNATPREEQKTATDDKTSSNSSTVWIIAILVVLAAIFAFVFVKRKK
;
A
#
# COMPACT_ATOMS: atom_id res chain seq x y z
N MET A 1 -31.57 -32.73 -17.75
CA MET A 1 -30.31 -32.11 -18.19
C MET A 1 -30.26 -30.61 -17.93
N ARG A 2 -31.28 -29.84 -18.34
CA ARG A 2 -31.36 -28.38 -18.11
C ARG A 2 -31.21 -27.94 -16.64
N LYS A 3 -31.78 -28.71 -15.69
CA LYS A 3 -31.68 -28.45 -14.24
C LYS A 3 -30.27 -28.66 -13.66
N TYR A 4 -29.50 -29.60 -14.21
CA TYR A 4 -28.12 -29.85 -13.77
C TYR A 4 -27.13 -28.86 -14.38
N LEU A 5 -27.42 -28.37 -15.60
CA LEU A 5 -26.64 -27.29 -16.23
C LEU A 5 -26.80 -25.97 -15.46
N LEU A 6 -28.01 -25.68 -14.97
CA LEU A 6 -28.29 -24.47 -14.16
C LEU A 6 -27.60 -24.53 -12.79
N LEU A 7 -27.57 -25.71 -12.16
CA LEU A 7 -26.88 -25.92 -10.89
C LEU A 7 -25.36 -25.76 -11.04
N LEU A 8 -24.80 -26.24 -12.16
CA LEU A 8 -23.36 -26.11 -12.46
C LEU A 8 -22.97 -24.66 -12.79
N LEU A 9 -23.86 -23.90 -13.46
CA LEU A 9 -23.65 -22.47 -13.72
C LEU A 9 -23.77 -21.61 -12.44
N MET A 10 -24.69 -21.96 -11.53
CA MET A 10 -24.82 -21.29 -10.23
C MET A 10 -23.65 -21.59 -9.30
N SER A 11 -23.07 -22.80 -9.34
CA SER A 11 -21.88 -23.13 -8.55
C SER A 11 -20.62 -22.35 -8.96
N THR A 12 -20.50 -21.92 -10.22
CA THR A 12 -19.39 -21.06 -10.67
C THR A 12 -19.57 -19.60 -10.29
N LEU A 13 -20.80 -19.16 -9.96
CA LEU A 13 -21.10 -17.79 -9.51
C LEU A 13 -20.75 -17.53 -8.04
N PHE A 14 -20.44 -18.58 -7.26
CA PHE A 14 -19.97 -18.46 -5.87
C PHE A 14 -18.45 -18.46 -5.74
N MET A 15 -17.70 -18.48 -6.85
CA MET A 15 -16.30 -18.08 -6.87
C MET A 15 -16.19 -16.63 -7.33
N ALA A 16 -16.87 -15.72 -6.64
CA ALA A 16 -16.45 -14.33 -6.70
C ALA A 16 -15.01 -14.30 -6.16
N PRO A 17 -14.04 -13.70 -6.86
CA PRO A 17 -12.75 -13.42 -6.25
C PRO A 17 -13.04 -12.64 -4.97
N VAL A 18 -12.49 -13.12 -3.85
CA VAL A 18 -12.48 -12.35 -2.62
C VAL A 18 -11.83 -11.03 -2.99
N ALA A 19 -12.59 -9.94 -2.93
CA ALA A 19 -12.04 -8.60 -3.11
C ALA A 19 -11.09 -8.38 -1.93
N TYR A 20 -9.82 -8.72 -2.13
CA TYR A 20 -8.78 -8.28 -1.22
C TYR A 20 -8.85 -6.75 -1.25
N ALA A 21 -9.10 -6.14 -0.09
CA ALA A 21 -8.94 -4.71 0.09
C ALA A 21 -7.65 -4.29 -0.63
N HIS A 22 -7.78 -3.33 -1.54
CA HIS A 22 -6.74 -2.95 -2.51
C HIS A 22 -5.47 -2.53 -1.76
N THR A 23 -4.62 -3.51 -1.49
CA THR A 23 -3.36 -3.32 -0.78
C THR A 23 -2.40 -2.71 -1.79
N MET A 24 -1.89 -1.52 -1.47
CA MET A 24 -0.87 -0.87 -2.30
C MET A 24 0.51 -1.27 -1.81
N ASP A 25 1.39 -1.61 -2.75
CA ASP A 25 2.79 -1.92 -2.50
C ASP A 25 3.73 -1.07 -3.38
N LYS A 26 5.04 -1.26 -3.20
CA LYS A 26 6.09 -0.55 -3.94
C LYS A 26 6.01 -0.71 -5.46
N SER A 27 5.33 -1.74 -5.98
CA SER A 27 5.22 -2.03 -7.41
C SER A 27 4.01 -1.37 -8.08
N THR A 28 3.05 -0.92 -7.29
CA THR A 28 1.74 -0.43 -7.75
C THR A 28 1.47 1.04 -7.40
N LEU A 29 2.31 1.65 -6.55
CA LEU A 29 2.05 2.99 -6.03
C LEU A 29 2.13 4.11 -7.09
N PHE A 30 3.21 4.15 -7.87
CA PHE A 30 3.41 5.12 -8.96
C PHE A 30 3.94 4.41 -10.21
N THR A 31 3.43 4.79 -11.37
CA THR A 31 3.73 4.13 -12.66
C THR A 31 5.12 4.44 -13.20
N ASP A 32 5.73 5.53 -12.73
CA ASP A 32 7.03 6.05 -13.18
C ASP A 32 8.13 5.96 -12.10
N VAL A 33 7.83 5.39 -10.93
CA VAL A 33 8.81 5.13 -9.87
C VAL A 33 9.08 3.62 -9.80
N PRO A 34 10.31 3.16 -10.08
CA PRO A 34 10.62 1.74 -9.97
C PRO A 34 10.65 1.30 -8.50
N GLU A 35 10.23 0.07 -8.23
CA GLU A 35 10.27 -0.53 -6.88
C GLU A 35 11.70 -0.62 -6.29
N THR A 36 12.73 -0.47 -7.13
CA THR A 36 14.15 -0.46 -6.77
C THR A 36 14.72 0.94 -6.57
N ALA A 37 13.90 1.99 -6.67
CA ALA A 37 14.33 3.35 -6.39
C ALA A 37 14.86 3.46 -4.96
N SER A 38 15.96 4.18 -4.76
CA SER A 38 16.61 4.27 -3.44
C SER A 38 15.74 4.95 -2.38
N ASN A 39 14.78 5.78 -2.79
CA ASN A 39 13.84 6.51 -1.96
C ASN A 39 12.42 5.91 -1.95
N ILE A 40 12.22 4.69 -2.47
CA ILE A 40 10.89 4.08 -2.55
C ILE A 40 10.22 3.94 -1.18
N GLN A 41 11.00 3.68 -0.13
CA GLN A 41 10.49 3.60 1.25
C GLN A 41 9.95 4.95 1.71
N ASP A 42 10.70 6.03 1.46
CA ASP A 42 10.31 7.40 1.81
C ASP A 42 9.04 7.81 1.06
N ILE A 43 8.95 7.50 -0.23
CA ILE A 43 7.76 7.72 -1.06
C ILE A 43 6.55 7.01 -0.46
N MET A 44 6.69 5.73 -0.11
CA MET A 44 5.58 4.97 0.49
C MET A 44 5.18 5.55 1.84
N VAL A 45 6.11 5.94 2.70
CA VAL A 45 5.81 6.56 4.00
C VAL A 45 5.04 7.87 3.81
N LEU A 46 5.58 8.80 3.01
CA LEU A 46 4.96 10.11 2.78
C LEU A 46 3.58 9.97 2.14
N HIS A 47 3.41 9.02 1.22
CA HIS A 47 2.11 8.73 0.62
C HIS A 47 1.12 8.16 1.63
N SER A 48 1.59 7.26 2.51
CA SER A 48 0.75 6.64 3.53
C SER A 48 0.19 7.65 4.52
N ILE A 49 0.97 8.69 4.83
CA ILE A 49 0.55 9.76 5.72
C ILE A 49 -0.05 10.95 4.97
N GLY A 50 -0.29 10.86 3.66
CA GLY A 50 -0.96 11.93 2.89
C GLY A 50 -0.12 13.17 2.58
N LEU A 51 1.19 13.19 2.89
CA LEU A 51 2.11 14.28 2.53
C LEU A 51 2.65 14.15 1.10
N LEU A 52 2.30 13.07 0.41
CA LEU A 52 2.57 12.84 -1.00
C LEU A 52 1.33 12.17 -1.62
N GLY A 53 0.94 12.57 -2.82
CA GLY A 53 -0.23 12.01 -3.48
C GLY A 53 -0.18 12.15 -5.00
N TYR A 54 -1.25 11.72 -5.66
CA TYR A 54 -1.38 11.85 -7.10
C TYR A 54 -1.65 13.30 -7.54
N ASN A 55 -1.35 13.58 -8.80
CA ASN A 55 -1.58 14.88 -9.44
C ASN A 55 -3.03 15.07 -9.96
N GLY A 56 -3.90 14.07 -9.76
CA GLY A 56 -5.31 14.09 -10.19
C GLY A 56 -5.54 13.82 -11.68
N LYS A 57 -4.51 13.43 -12.43
CA LYS A 57 -4.58 13.10 -13.87
C LYS A 57 -4.16 11.67 -14.15
N ASP A 58 -3.11 11.23 -13.48
CA ASP A 58 -2.53 9.91 -13.61
C ASP A 58 -1.87 9.47 -12.29
N MET A 59 -1.44 8.21 -12.26
CA MET A 59 -0.67 7.64 -11.16
C MET A 59 0.84 7.85 -11.38
N ALA A 60 1.28 9.01 -11.90
CA ALA A 60 2.69 9.34 -12.06
C ALA A 60 3.14 10.39 -11.03
N LEU A 61 4.31 10.18 -10.45
CA LEU A 61 4.92 11.12 -9.51
C LEU A 61 5.60 12.28 -10.27
N ASN A 62 6.34 11.96 -11.34
CA ASN A 62 7.25 12.83 -12.08
C ASN A 62 8.31 13.46 -11.15
N PRO A 63 9.22 12.65 -10.57
CA PRO A 63 10.12 13.09 -9.49
C PRO A 63 11.04 14.27 -9.86
N THR A 64 11.40 14.39 -11.14
CA THR A 64 12.29 15.45 -11.64
C THR A 64 11.58 16.78 -11.92
N ASP A 65 10.25 16.79 -11.94
CA ASP A 65 9.49 18.01 -12.18
C ASP A 65 9.47 18.88 -10.91
N ASN A 66 9.40 20.19 -11.10
CA ASN A 66 9.19 21.12 -10.00
C ASN A 66 7.85 20.82 -9.31
N LEU A 67 7.84 20.92 -7.97
CA LEU A 67 6.62 20.79 -7.21
C LEU A 67 5.78 22.06 -7.34
N SER A 68 4.63 21.93 -8.02
CA SER A 68 3.68 23.05 -8.14
C SER A 68 3.02 23.35 -6.80
N ARG A 69 2.64 24.63 -6.57
CA ARG A 69 1.85 25.03 -5.39
C ARG A 69 0.52 24.28 -5.33
N LYS A 70 -0.10 24.01 -6.48
CA LYS A 70 -1.37 23.27 -6.57
C LYS A 70 -1.23 21.83 -6.08
N ASP A 71 -0.22 21.10 -6.55
CA ASP A 71 0.04 19.73 -6.11
C ASP A 71 0.32 19.71 -4.60
N PHE A 72 1.21 20.59 -4.13
CA PHE A 72 1.51 20.72 -2.70
C PHE A 72 0.27 21.04 -1.87
N ALA A 73 -0.54 22.03 -2.28
CA ALA A 73 -1.75 22.42 -1.57
C ALA A 73 -2.78 21.31 -1.49
N SER A 74 -2.94 20.52 -2.57
CA SER A 74 -3.79 19.33 -2.57
C SER A 74 -3.34 18.31 -1.53
N TRP A 75 -2.04 18.00 -1.48
CA TRP A 75 -1.49 17.04 -0.53
C TRP A 75 -1.64 17.53 0.92
N VAL A 76 -1.32 18.80 1.18
CA VAL A 76 -1.52 19.43 2.50
C VAL A 76 -3.00 19.43 2.91
N GLY A 77 -3.90 19.69 1.97
CA GLY A 77 -5.34 19.63 2.21
C GLY A 77 -5.78 18.24 2.63
N GLY A 78 -5.32 17.20 1.93
CA GLY A 78 -5.59 15.80 2.31
C GLY A 78 -4.97 15.43 3.65
N PHE A 79 -3.73 15.85 3.90
CA PHE A 79 -3.00 15.61 5.15
C PHE A 79 -3.73 16.15 6.38
N PHE A 80 -4.25 17.37 6.30
CA PHE A 80 -5.00 17.99 7.40
C PHE A 80 -6.50 17.66 7.38
N GLY A 81 -6.96 16.76 6.49
CA GLY A 81 -8.35 16.35 6.41
C GLY A 81 -9.32 17.48 6.06
N LEU A 82 -8.88 18.41 5.20
CA LEU A 82 -9.73 19.50 4.71
C LEU A 82 -10.85 18.95 3.81
N GLU A 83 -11.94 19.70 3.69
CA GLU A 83 -13.08 19.31 2.85
C GLU A 83 -12.70 19.35 1.36
N GLY A 84 -12.84 18.20 0.69
CA GLY A 84 -12.61 18.06 -0.74
C GLY A 84 -12.43 16.59 -1.13
N ALA A 85 -12.81 16.24 -2.35
CA ALA A 85 -12.66 14.89 -2.90
C ALA A 85 -11.61 14.85 -4.02
N THR A 86 -11.47 15.96 -4.75
CA THR A 86 -10.54 16.09 -5.88
C THR A 86 -9.31 16.89 -5.51
N VAL A 87 -8.24 16.76 -6.31
CA VAL A 87 -7.02 17.57 -6.21
C VAL A 87 -7.34 19.07 -6.22
N ASP A 88 -8.28 19.49 -7.07
CA ASP A 88 -8.66 20.89 -7.21
C ASP A 88 -9.42 21.41 -5.99
N GLU A 89 -10.32 20.62 -5.43
CA GLU A 89 -11.06 20.98 -4.22
C GLU A 89 -10.14 21.06 -3.00
N LEU A 90 -9.26 20.07 -2.81
CA LEU A 90 -8.31 20.06 -1.71
C LEU A 90 -7.30 21.22 -1.81
N ALA A 91 -6.79 21.51 -3.01
CA ALA A 91 -5.90 22.65 -3.22
C ALA A 91 -6.62 23.98 -2.90
N GLN A 92 -7.87 24.14 -3.33
CA GLN A 92 -8.67 25.32 -2.99
C GLN A 92 -8.95 25.43 -1.49
N ALA A 93 -9.22 24.31 -0.81
CA ALA A 93 -9.43 24.28 0.63
C ALA A 93 -8.14 24.70 1.37
N ALA A 94 -6.99 24.15 0.98
CA ALA A 94 -5.71 24.50 1.57
C ALA A 94 -5.33 25.97 1.33
N GLN A 95 -5.66 26.53 0.16
CA GLN A 95 -5.48 27.97 -0.09
C GLN A 95 -6.38 28.82 0.82
N LYS A 96 -7.64 28.43 1.05
CA LYS A 96 -8.58 29.16 1.92
C LYS A 96 -8.13 29.18 3.39
N GLU A 97 -7.43 28.15 3.82
CA GLU A 97 -6.82 28.02 5.15
C GLU A 97 -5.40 28.60 5.22
N ASP A 98 -5.00 29.39 4.22
CA ASP A 98 -3.71 30.11 4.15
C ASP A 98 -2.46 29.19 4.20
N TYR A 99 -2.57 27.90 3.87
CA TYR A 99 -1.39 27.02 3.72
C TYR A 99 -0.54 27.40 2.50
N VAL A 100 -1.16 27.96 1.47
CA VAL A 100 -0.48 28.56 0.31
C VAL A 100 -1.14 29.89 -0.05
N SER A 101 -0.35 30.84 -0.55
CA SER A 101 -0.87 32.16 -0.94
C SER A 101 -1.54 32.17 -2.31
N SER A 102 -1.12 31.27 -3.21
CA SER A 102 -1.69 31.07 -4.55
C SER A 102 -1.56 29.61 -4.97
N LEU A 103 -2.34 29.20 -5.98
CA LEU A 103 -2.21 27.87 -6.61
C LEU A 103 -1.28 27.90 -7.84
N ASP A 104 -0.92 29.09 -8.32
CA ASP A 104 -0.09 29.28 -9.50
C ASP A 104 1.40 29.20 -9.17
N GLY A 105 2.17 28.57 -10.06
CA GLY A 105 3.63 28.46 -10.00
C GLY A 105 4.15 27.39 -9.03
N ASP A 106 5.45 27.41 -8.80
CA ASP A 106 6.16 26.39 -8.02
C ASP A 106 6.29 26.79 -6.54
N ILE A 107 6.20 25.79 -5.66
CA ILE A 107 6.35 25.97 -4.20
C ILE A 107 7.81 26.24 -3.85
N THR A 108 8.03 27.03 -2.79
CA THR A 108 9.37 27.31 -2.24
C THR A 108 9.61 26.62 -0.90
N TYR A 109 10.87 26.46 -0.51
CA TYR A 109 11.24 25.94 0.83
C TYR A 109 10.58 26.74 1.97
N LYS A 110 10.52 28.07 1.82
CA LYS A 110 9.89 28.98 2.79
C LYS A 110 8.40 28.71 2.94
N GLU A 111 7.69 28.47 1.84
CA GLU A 111 6.26 28.18 1.87
C GLU A 111 5.99 26.84 2.56
N ILE A 112 6.78 25.80 2.25
CA ILE A 112 6.68 24.50 2.94
C ILE A 112 6.98 24.62 4.44
N ASN A 113 8.06 25.32 4.81
CA ASN A 113 8.40 25.55 6.22
C ASN A 113 7.31 26.35 6.96
N THR A 114 6.63 27.26 6.26
CA THR A 114 5.51 28.00 6.84
C THR A 114 4.31 27.08 7.05
N ALA A 115 3.92 26.33 6.02
CA ALA A 115 2.70 25.51 6.01
C ALA A 115 2.79 24.28 6.91
N LEU A 116 3.92 23.58 6.91
CA LEU A 116 4.08 22.30 7.62
C LEU A 116 4.89 22.42 8.91
N PHE A 117 5.83 23.38 8.95
CA PHE A 117 6.81 23.46 10.05
C PHE A 117 6.69 24.70 10.92
N HIS A 118 5.65 25.51 10.72
CA HIS A 118 5.40 26.74 11.48
C HIS A 118 6.62 27.67 11.58
N GLN A 119 7.41 27.75 10.50
CA GLN A 119 8.64 28.56 10.40
C GLN A 119 9.73 28.16 11.40
N LYS A 120 9.74 26.89 11.86
CA LYS A 120 10.72 26.40 12.84
C LYS A 120 12.03 25.94 12.22
N LEU A 121 12.04 25.59 10.94
CA LEU A 121 13.27 25.17 10.27
C LEU A 121 14.12 26.38 9.87
N GLU A 122 15.43 26.27 10.05
CA GLU A 122 16.40 27.19 9.45
C GLU A 122 16.66 26.76 8.01
N LEU A 123 16.52 27.70 7.06
CA LEU A 123 16.61 27.40 5.62
C LEU A 123 17.80 28.14 5.01
N GLU A 124 18.62 27.43 4.25
CA GLU A 124 19.75 28.02 3.53
C GLU A 124 19.28 28.92 2.37
N ASN A 125 18.34 28.42 1.55
CA ASN A 125 17.81 29.11 0.38
C ASN A 125 16.27 29.14 0.41
N PRO A 126 15.66 29.97 1.28
CA PRO A 126 14.22 29.92 1.56
C PRO A 126 13.35 30.17 0.31
N ASP A 127 13.77 31.04 -0.59
CA ASP A 127 12.97 31.42 -1.78
C ASP A 127 13.23 30.52 -3.00
N ALA A 128 14.09 29.49 -2.88
CA ALA A 128 14.31 28.54 -3.95
C ALA A 128 13.09 27.61 -4.10
N THR A 129 12.78 27.27 -5.36
CA THR A 129 11.83 26.20 -5.71
C THR A 129 12.53 24.85 -5.64
N MET A 130 11.76 23.77 -5.62
CA MET A 130 12.30 22.41 -5.56
C MET A 130 11.57 21.44 -6.48
N THR A 131 12.25 20.36 -6.85
CA THR A 131 11.62 19.20 -7.50
C THR A 131 10.83 18.37 -6.50
N LYS A 132 9.98 17.46 -7.00
CA LYS A 132 9.26 16.50 -6.14
C LYS A 132 10.22 15.56 -5.42
N GLU A 133 11.32 15.16 -6.05
CA GLU A 133 12.37 14.36 -5.42
C GLU A 133 13.07 15.11 -4.27
N GLU A 134 13.38 16.40 -4.47
CA GLU A 134 13.93 17.25 -3.43
C GLU A 134 12.93 17.45 -2.28
N TYR A 135 11.63 17.61 -2.58
CA TYR A 135 10.58 17.67 -1.58
C TYR A 135 10.48 16.41 -0.72
N ILE A 136 10.54 15.21 -1.34
CA ILE A 136 10.53 13.93 -0.63
C ILE A 136 11.73 13.84 0.33
N THR A 137 12.91 14.20 -0.16
CA THR A 137 14.14 14.21 0.65
C THR A 137 13.99 15.18 1.81
N PHE A 138 13.58 16.42 1.53
CA PHE A 138 13.40 17.48 2.51
C PHE A 138 12.40 17.09 3.62
N LEU A 139 11.24 16.53 3.26
CA LEU A 139 10.27 16.10 4.27
C LEU A 139 10.76 14.91 5.09
N THR A 140 11.41 13.94 4.46
CA THR A 140 11.90 12.75 5.16
C THR A 140 12.93 13.13 6.22
N GLU A 141 13.86 14.04 5.90
CA GLU A 141 14.87 14.54 6.84
C GLU A 141 14.26 15.28 8.05
N HIS A 142 13.10 15.92 7.86
CA HIS A 142 12.46 16.77 8.87
C HIS A 142 11.20 16.14 9.48
N LEU A 143 10.82 14.91 9.12
CA LEU A 143 9.57 14.30 9.53
C LEU A 143 9.45 14.19 11.06
N SER A 144 10.58 13.90 11.72
CA SER A 144 10.70 13.78 13.18
C SER A 144 11.15 15.07 13.87
N TYR A 145 11.13 16.21 13.17
CA TYR A 145 11.48 17.49 13.75
C TYR A 145 10.43 17.89 14.80
N ASP A 146 10.88 18.20 16.02
CA ASP A 146 10.00 18.59 17.12
C ASP A 146 9.58 20.06 17.01
N MET A 147 8.29 20.30 16.80
CA MET A 147 7.68 21.62 16.69
C MET A 147 7.05 22.13 17.99
N GLY A 148 7.54 21.66 19.14
CA GLY A 148 7.07 22.08 20.47
C GLY A 148 6.18 21.05 21.15
N GLY A 149 6.55 19.78 21.06
CA GLY A 149 5.84 18.63 21.62
C GLY A 149 5.15 17.75 20.57
N HIS A 150 5.18 18.16 19.29
CA HIS A 150 4.58 17.41 18.19
C HIS A 150 5.53 17.35 16.99
N MET A 151 5.65 16.16 16.40
CA MET A 151 6.28 15.92 15.11
C MET A 151 5.26 16.09 13.99
N LEU A 152 5.72 16.26 12.75
CA LEU A 152 4.84 16.52 11.62
C LEU A 152 3.73 15.45 11.46
N PRO A 153 4.01 14.12 11.46
CA PRO A 153 2.94 13.11 11.34
C PRO A 153 1.85 13.22 12.41
N GLN A 154 2.22 13.62 13.63
CA GLN A 154 1.26 13.76 14.73
C GLN A 154 0.28 14.91 14.50
N MET A 155 0.68 15.94 13.75
CA MET A 155 -0.21 17.02 13.35
C MET A 155 -1.28 16.57 12.34
N GLY A 156 -0.98 15.55 11.53
CA GLY A 156 -1.93 14.93 10.60
C GLY A 156 -2.73 13.77 11.20
N GLY A 157 -2.66 13.54 12.52
CA GLY A 157 -3.39 12.44 13.15
C GLY A 157 -2.73 11.07 13.01
N PHE A 158 -1.42 11.02 12.71
CA PHE A 158 -0.64 9.79 12.64
C PHE A 158 0.23 9.58 13.88
N SER A 159 0.51 8.33 14.20
CA SER A 159 1.48 7.97 15.25
C SER A 159 2.26 6.74 14.86
N GLU A 160 3.50 6.62 15.32
CA GLU A 160 4.26 5.38 15.18
C GLU A 160 3.50 4.22 15.85
N GLY A 161 3.52 3.07 15.20
CA GLY A 161 2.87 1.84 15.64
C GLY A 161 3.85 0.84 16.25
N PRO A 162 3.40 -0.41 16.48
CA PRO A 162 4.26 -1.46 17.02
C PRO A 162 5.38 -1.82 16.05
N THR A 163 6.47 -2.31 16.62
CA THR A 163 7.54 -3.02 15.91
C THR A 163 7.79 -4.32 16.65
N GLY A 164 8.33 -5.33 15.97
CA GLY A 164 8.53 -6.65 16.58
C GLY A 164 8.40 -7.78 15.58
N THR A 165 8.53 -9.00 16.06
CA THR A 165 8.27 -10.19 15.26
C THR A 165 6.78 -10.35 15.07
N ILE A 166 6.34 -10.58 13.83
CA ILE A 166 4.95 -10.90 13.53
C ILE A 166 4.67 -12.33 13.98
N GLU A 167 3.90 -12.50 15.05
CA GLU A 167 3.62 -13.80 15.65
C GLU A 167 2.58 -14.59 14.86
N ASP A 168 1.58 -13.89 14.34
CA ASP A 168 0.50 -14.43 13.53
C ASP A 168 -0.18 -13.30 12.74
N VAL A 169 -1.08 -13.66 11.83
CA VAL A 169 -1.94 -12.72 11.12
C VAL A 169 -3.41 -13.15 11.19
N VAL A 170 -4.29 -12.18 11.40
CA VAL A 170 -5.73 -12.38 11.30
C VAL A 170 -6.14 -12.10 9.85
N THR A 171 -6.75 -13.07 9.19
CA THR A 171 -7.28 -12.92 7.82
C THR A 171 -8.78 -13.24 7.80
N GLY A 172 -9.60 -12.33 7.30
CA GLY A 172 -11.05 -12.44 7.25
C GLY A 172 -11.66 -11.25 6.50
N ASP A 173 -12.69 -10.62 7.07
CA ASP A 173 -13.26 -9.37 6.54
C ASP A 173 -12.26 -8.21 6.65
N GLU A 174 -11.37 -8.26 7.65
CA GLU A 174 -10.29 -7.30 7.85
C GLU A 174 -8.98 -8.06 8.14
N THR A 175 -7.86 -7.52 7.67
CA THR A 175 -6.52 -8.07 7.92
C THR A 175 -5.91 -7.42 9.16
N GLY A 176 -5.28 -8.20 10.03
CA GLY A 176 -4.54 -7.70 11.19
C GLY A 176 -3.25 -8.47 11.44
N ILE A 177 -2.32 -7.84 12.14
CA ILE A 177 -1.01 -8.39 12.51
C ILE A 177 -0.98 -8.60 14.03
N ILE A 178 -0.46 -9.74 14.50
CA ILE A 178 -0.28 -10.01 15.94
C ILE A 178 1.19 -9.83 16.32
N ILE A 179 1.45 -8.97 17.32
CA ILE A 179 2.78 -8.71 17.89
C ILE A 179 2.64 -8.64 19.41
N ASP A 180 3.50 -9.36 20.14
CA ASP A 180 3.46 -9.47 21.60
C ASP A 180 2.07 -9.87 22.15
N GLY A 181 1.36 -10.75 21.42
CA GLY A 181 0.01 -11.20 21.75
C GLY A 181 -1.11 -10.17 21.52
N GLU A 182 -0.81 -8.97 21.02
CA GLU A 182 -1.79 -7.93 20.69
C GLU A 182 -2.09 -7.89 19.19
N THR A 183 -3.37 -7.73 18.83
CA THR A 183 -3.82 -7.64 17.43
C THR A 183 -3.92 -6.19 16.98
N TYR A 184 -3.25 -5.88 15.88
CA TYR A 184 -3.23 -4.58 15.24
C TYR A 184 -3.86 -4.68 13.85
N MET A 185 -5.05 -4.09 13.70
CA MET A 185 -5.79 -4.13 12.44
C MET A 185 -5.15 -3.21 11.40
N LEU A 186 -5.07 -3.67 10.16
CA LEU A 186 -4.72 -2.82 9.03
C LEU A 186 -5.89 -1.90 8.69
N SER A 187 -5.57 -0.70 8.19
CA SER A 187 -6.56 0.22 7.62
C SER A 187 -7.19 -0.38 6.35
N GLY A 188 -8.27 0.22 5.84
CA GLY A 188 -8.94 -0.24 4.62
C GLY A 188 -8.05 -0.16 3.36
N HIS A 189 -7.06 0.73 3.36
CA HIS A 189 -6.09 0.90 2.26
C HIS A 189 -4.67 0.99 2.83
N PRO A 190 -4.13 -0.10 3.38
CA PRO A 190 -2.83 -0.09 4.00
C PRO A 190 -1.75 -0.07 2.92
N ARG A 191 -0.62 0.57 3.22
CA ARG A 191 0.56 0.58 2.35
C ARG A 191 1.57 -0.37 2.95
N ILE A 192 1.90 -1.42 2.20
CA ILE A 192 2.73 -2.52 2.69
C ILE A 192 4.07 -2.51 1.96
N PHE A 193 5.13 -2.20 2.69
CA PHE A 193 6.50 -2.37 2.23
C PHE A 193 7.00 -3.75 2.69
N ALA A 194 6.86 -4.75 1.82
CA ALA A 194 7.32 -6.11 2.04
C ALA A 194 7.71 -6.77 0.70
N ASP A 195 8.30 -7.97 0.76
CA ASP A 195 8.58 -8.77 -0.44
C ASP A 195 7.33 -9.47 -1.02
N SER A 196 6.29 -9.59 -0.21
CA SER A 196 5.02 -10.23 -0.56
C SER A 196 3.87 -9.48 0.11
N THR A 197 2.77 -9.28 -0.61
CA THR A 197 1.52 -8.72 -0.07
C THR A 197 0.61 -9.78 0.56
N ASP A 198 0.95 -11.08 0.45
CA ASP A 198 0.25 -12.14 1.16
C ASP A 198 0.54 -12.06 2.66
N ALA A 199 -0.46 -11.65 3.46
CA ALA A 199 -0.33 -11.48 4.90
C ALA A 199 0.21 -12.73 5.60
N LYS A 200 -0.16 -13.93 5.14
CA LYS A 200 0.30 -15.18 5.77
C LYS A 200 1.79 -15.41 5.63
N SER A 201 2.41 -14.81 4.61
CA SER A 201 3.85 -14.90 4.41
C SER A 201 4.65 -14.07 5.43
N TRP A 202 4.01 -13.11 6.11
CA TRP A 202 4.66 -12.19 7.05
C TRP A 202 4.98 -12.81 8.42
N VAL A 203 4.32 -13.92 8.78
CA VAL A 203 4.53 -14.59 10.07
C VAL A 203 6.00 -14.99 10.23
N GLY A 204 6.59 -14.61 11.37
CA GLY A 204 8.00 -14.80 11.71
C GLY A 204 8.95 -13.74 11.14
N GLN A 205 8.46 -12.80 10.33
CA GLN A 205 9.26 -11.67 9.85
C GLN A 205 9.27 -10.52 10.87
N GLN A 206 10.28 -9.66 10.76
CA GLN A 206 10.41 -8.47 11.59
C GLN A 206 9.59 -7.32 10.99
N LEU A 207 8.64 -6.78 11.75
CA LEU A 207 8.04 -5.47 11.50
C LEU A 207 9.04 -4.40 11.95
N GLU A 208 9.66 -3.70 11.00
CA GLU A 208 10.69 -2.68 11.24
C GLU A 208 10.07 -1.32 11.55
N ARG A 209 8.96 -1.00 10.89
CA ARG A 209 8.22 0.25 11.08
C ARG A 209 6.74 0.04 10.83
N SER A 210 5.91 0.74 11.57
CA SER A 210 4.49 0.84 11.27
C SER A 210 3.93 2.19 11.71
N ILE A 211 2.86 2.64 11.06
CA ILE A 211 2.23 3.94 11.36
C ILE A 211 0.72 3.72 11.50
N PHE A 212 0.18 4.18 12.61
CA PHE A 212 -1.26 4.26 12.85
C PHE A 212 -1.87 5.51 12.22
N THR A 213 -3.12 5.39 11.80
CA THR A 213 -4.03 6.51 11.58
C THR A 213 -5.12 6.53 12.66
N THR A 214 -5.48 7.72 13.15
CA THR A 214 -6.43 7.88 14.28
C THR A 214 -7.88 8.18 13.87
N ALA A 215 -8.22 8.21 12.58
CA ALA A 215 -9.60 8.39 12.15
C ALA A 215 -10.04 7.38 11.08
N GLY A 216 -11.16 6.69 11.33
CA GLY A 216 -11.94 5.96 10.34
C GLY A 216 -12.57 6.84 9.24
N ASN A 217 -12.07 8.07 9.06
CA ASN A 217 -12.57 9.07 8.12
C ASN A 217 -11.46 9.72 7.27
N HIS A 218 -10.19 9.32 7.43
CA HIS A 218 -9.12 9.73 6.53
C HIS A 218 -9.14 8.83 5.28
N HIS A 219 -10.11 9.06 4.40
CA HIS A 219 -10.12 8.49 3.04
C HIS A 219 -8.93 9.09 2.25
N HIS A 220 -7.75 8.50 2.39
CA HIS A 220 -6.60 8.80 1.54
C HIS A 220 -6.66 7.98 0.25
N GLY A 221 -7.22 8.59 -0.80
CA GLY A 221 -7.08 8.12 -2.18
C GLY A 221 -8.39 7.92 -2.89
N HIS A 222 -8.72 8.85 -3.78
CA HIS A 222 -9.69 8.64 -4.86
C HIS A 222 -9.06 7.67 -5.88
N ASP A 223 -9.14 6.36 -5.61
CA ASP A 223 -9.00 5.32 -6.65
C ASP A 223 -10.35 5.16 -7.38
N SER A 224 -10.90 6.28 -7.87
CA SER A 224 -12.03 6.21 -8.80
C SER A 224 -11.48 6.31 -10.20
N ASP A 225 -11.33 5.15 -10.85
CA ASP A 225 -11.45 5.02 -12.29
C ASP A 225 -12.82 5.58 -12.71
N GLN A 226 -12.91 6.91 -12.87
CA GLN A 226 -14.03 7.53 -13.58
C GLN A 226 -13.70 7.51 -15.07
N GLU A 227 -14.09 6.41 -15.72
CA GLU A 227 -14.46 6.46 -17.12
C GLU A 227 -15.54 7.54 -17.30
N GLU A 228 -15.20 8.61 -18.03
CA GLU A 228 -16.19 9.60 -18.46
C GLU A 228 -17.19 8.96 -19.44
N GLY A 229 -18.36 8.62 -18.91
CA GLY A 229 -19.66 9.11 -19.38
C GLY A 229 -20.24 8.55 -20.68
N HIS A 230 -21.42 7.92 -20.57
CA HIS A 230 -22.66 8.39 -21.21
C HIS A 230 -23.90 7.66 -20.63
N GLY A 231 -24.89 8.41 -20.15
CA GLY A 231 -26.30 8.00 -20.27
C GLY A 231 -27.13 7.88 -18.98
N GLU A 232 -27.93 8.92 -18.76
CA GLU A 232 -29.32 8.91 -18.25
C GLU A 232 -29.64 8.43 -16.82
N HIS A 233 -30.20 9.38 -16.07
CA HIS A 233 -30.97 9.27 -14.84
C HIS A 233 -31.80 7.99 -14.67
N GLU A 234 -31.56 7.23 -13.59
CA GLU A 234 -32.62 6.62 -12.78
C GLU A 234 -32.22 6.63 -11.30
N GLU A 235 -33.12 7.12 -10.46
CA GLU A 235 -33.02 7.11 -9.00
C GLU A 235 -33.16 5.67 -8.48
N GLY A 236 -32.06 5.10 -8.00
CA GLY A 236 -32.01 3.82 -7.32
C GLY A 236 -31.38 3.97 -5.95
N HIS A 237 -32.20 3.96 -4.89
CA HIS A 237 -31.75 3.82 -3.51
C HIS A 237 -31.07 2.46 -3.33
N GLY A 238 -29.74 2.44 -3.36
CA GLY A 238 -28.92 1.33 -2.88
C GLY A 238 -28.46 1.63 -1.46
N ASP A 239 -28.91 0.83 -0.50
CA ASP A 239 -28.34 0.76 0.84
C ASP A 239 -26.82 0.52 0.71
N SER A 240 -26.01 1.56 0.90
CA SER A 240 -24.60 1.40 1.22
C SER A 240 -24.56 0.81 2.62
N HIS A 241 -24.08 -0.43 2.70
CA HIS A 241 -23.69 -1.03 3.97
C HIS A 241 -22.47 -0.26 4.49
N ASP A 242 -22.70 0.87 5.14
CA ASP A 242 -21.71 1.53 5.97
C ASP A 242 -21.42 0.60 7.15
N ALA A 243 -20.30 -0.11 7.08
CA ALA A 243 -19.74 -0.76 8.24
C ALA A 243 -19.50 0.32 9.32
N PRO A 244 -19.92 0.09 10.58
CA PRO A 244 -19.75 1.10 11.62
C PRO A 244 -18.26 1.40 11.78
N ALA A 245 -17.87 2.66 11.53
CA ALA A 245 -16.53 3.14 11.78
C ALA A 245 -16.12 2.79 13.22
N SER A 246 -15.26 1.79 13.37
CA SER A 246 -14.63 1.55 14.66
C SER A 246 -13.66 2.71 14.86
N ASN A 247 -13.81 3.47 15.95
CA ASN A 247 -12.88 4.55 16.31
C ASN A 247 -11.52 4.01 16.80
N ALA A 248 -11.15 2.80 16.41
CA ALA A 248 -9.89 2.16 16.78
C ALA A 248 -8.81 2.59 15.78
N ALA A 249 -7.61 2.89 16.29
CA ALA A 249 -6.47 3.16 15.44
C ALA A 249 -6.15 1.93 14.58
N THR A 250 -5.88 2.14 13.30
CA THR A 250 -5.53 1.09 12.35
C THR A 250 -4.19 1.38 11.70
N LEU A 251 -3.46 0.34 11.29
CA LEU A 251 -2.16 0.47 10.65
C LEU A 251 -2.33 0.93 9.20
N GLN A 252 -1.86 2.14 8.92
CA GLN A 252 -1.87 2.78 7.61
C GLN A 252 -0.64 2.42 6.79
N TYR A 253 0.49 2.20 7.46
CA TYR A 253 1.76 1.79 6.85
C TYR A 253 2.41 0.66 7.64
N VAL A 254 3.03 -0.27 6.94
CA VAL A 254 3.75 -1.42 7.51
C VAL A 254 5.01 -1.67 6.68
N GLN A 255 6.17 -1.75 7.33
CA GLN A 255 7.45 -2.10 6.73
C GLN A 255 7.99 -3.38 7.34
N ILE A 256 8.07 -4.43 6.53
CA ILE A 256 8.49 -5.76 6.95
C ILE A 256 9.86 -6.05 6.35
N SER A 257 10.78 -6.48 7.21
CA SER A 257 12.12 -6.88 6.80
C SER A 257 12.05 -8.12 5.92
N SER A 258 12.82 -8.13 4.83
CA SER A 258 13.00 -9.29 3.97
C SER A 258 13.86 -10.40 4.62
N ALA A 259 14.49 -10.12 5.76
CA ALA A 259 15.20 -11.12 6.56
C ALA A 259 14.24 -11.80 7.56
N GLN A 260 14.06 -13.11 7.44
CA GLN A 260 13.40 -13.88 8.51
C GLN A 260 14.24 -13.82 9.78
N VAL A 261 13.60 -13.51 10.91
CA VAL A 261 14.25 -13.66 12.21
C VAL A 261 14.43 -15.15 12.45
N ALA A 262 15.68 -15.60 12.54
CA ALA A 262 15.96 -16.99 12.90
C ALA A 262 15.32 -17.26 14.26
N THR A 263 14.30 -18.11 14.28
CA THR A 263 13.75 -18.66 15.51
C THR A 263 14.83 -19.54 16.12
N ASP A 264 15.53 -19.02 17.12
CA ASP A 264 16.56 -19.74 17.86
C ASP A 264 15.87 -20.72 18.83
N ASP A 265 15.23 -21.74 18.26
CA ASP A 265 14.77 -22.92 18.96
C ASP A 265 15.57 -24.09 18.42
N THR A 266 16.74 -24.36 19.01
CA THR A 266 17.11 -25.67 19.58
C THR A 266 18.48 -25.54 20.25
N LYS A 267 18.51 -25.68 21.58
CA LYS A 267 19.71 -26.10 22.32
C LYS A 267 20.18 -27.45 21.78
N GLU A 268 21.30 -27.49 21.08
CA GLU A 268 22.20 -28.64 21.16
C GLU A 268 23.67 -28.20 21.18
N VAL A 269 24.35 -28.64 22.24
CA VAL A 269 25.77 -28.49 22.48
C VAL A 269 26.49 -29.53 21.64
N GLN A 270 27.33 -29.13 20.67
CA GLN A 270 28.59 -29.84 20.42
C GLN A 270 29.65 -29.03 19.66
N SER A 271 30.73 -28.77 20.40
CA SER A 271 32.07 -28.30 20.09
C SER A 271 32.73 -28.86 18.81
N SER A 272 33.35 -27.99 17.98
CA SER A 272 34.82 -27.84 17.76
C SER A 272 35.24 -27.44 16.33
N ASN A 273 36.12 -26.43 16.30
CA ASN A 273 37.00 -25.91 15.23
C ASN A 273 37.34 -26.82 14.02
N ALA A 274 37.24 -26.26 12.79
CA ALA A 274 38.39 -25.96 11.90
C ALA A 274 37.95 -25.46 10.50
N THR A 275 38.76 -24.62 9.87
CA THR A 275 38.67 -24.07 8.49
C THR A 275 40.04 -24.29 7.81
N PRO A 276 40.26 -24.13 6.47
CA PRO A 276 39.58 -24.64 5.27
C PRO A 276 40.54 -25.45 4.34
N ARG A 277 40.04 -26.13 3.28
CA ARG A 277 40.83 -26.34 2.03
C ARG A 277 40.00 -26.67 0.79
N GLU A 278 40.54 -26.18 -0.33
CA GLU A 278 40.06 -26.07 -1.71
C GLU A 278 39.69 -27.35 -2.49
N GLU A 279 38.81 -27.10 -3.49
CA GLU A 279 38.69 -27.64 -4.86
C GLU A 279 38.70 -29.16 -5.16
N GLN A 280 37.57 -29.65 -5.71
CA GLN A 280 37.59 -30.44 -6.96
C GLN A 280 36.23 -30.43 -7.70
N LYS A 281 36.26 -30.02 -8.98
CA LYS A 281 35.33 -30.35 -10.10
C LYS A 281 35.17 -31.89 -10.22
N THR A 282 34.12 -32.54 -10.76
CA THR A 282 33.06 -32.28 -11.77
C THR A 282 32.16 -33.53 -11.80
N ALA A 283 30.85 -33.40 -12.06
CA ALA A 283 30.07 -34.18 -13.07
C ALA A 283 28.55 -34.21 -12.75
N THR A 284 27.78 -33.64 -13.70
CA THR A 284 26.42 -34.00 -14.18
C THR A 284 25.37 -34.53 -13.20
N ASP A 285 24.23 -33.83 -13.12
CA ASP A 285 22.95 -34.43 -13.53
C ASP A 285 21.87 -33.36 -13.81
N ASP A 286 21.39 -33.36 -15.05
CA ASP A 286 20.15 -32.75 -15.49
C ASP A 286 18.97 -33.41 -14.77
N LYS A 287 18.26 -32.67 -13.91
CA LYS A 287 16.83 -32.90 -13.63
C LYS A 287 16.08 -31.60 -13.45
N THR A 288 15.47 -31.19 -14.55
CA THR A 288 14.15 -30.56 -14.67
C THR A 288 13.43 -30.36 -13.33
N SER A 289 13.39 -29.11 -12.87
CA SER A 289 12.39 -28.61 -11.94
C SER A 289 11.00 -28.89 -12.51
N SER A 290 10.27 -29.81 -11.89
CA SER A 290 8.86 -30.03 -12.15
C SER A 290 8.08 -28.85 -11.59
N ASN A 291 7.69 -27.93 -12.47
CA ASN A 291 6.68 -26.92 -12.15
C ASN A 291 5.40 -27.63 -11.64
N SER A 292 5.10 -27.45 -10.36
CA SER A 292 3.86 -27.91 -9.70
C SER A 292 2.59 -27.37 -10.39
N SER A 293 2.70 -26.29 -11.16
CA SER A 293 1.60 -25.64 -11.88
C SER A 293 1.13 -26.39 -13.14
N THR A 294 1.94 -27.23 -13.78
CA THR A 294 1.49 -27.98 -14.97
C THR A 294 0.60 -29.17 -14.64
N VAL A 295 0.71 -29.75 -13.44
CA VAL A 295 -0.10 -30.91 -13.04
C VAL A 295 -1.56 -30.53 -12.85
N TRP A 296 -1.83 -29.36 -12.25
CA TRP A 296 -3.20 -28.85 -12.06
C TRP A 296 -3.85 -28.42 -13.37
N ILE A 297 -3.09 -27.81 -14.29
CA ILE A 297 -3.59 -27.41 -15.61
C ILE A 297 -3.95 -28.65 -16.46
N ILE A 298 -3.13 -29.70 -16.42
CA ILE A 298 -3.41 -30.96 -17.13
C ILE A 298 -4.65 -31.65 -16.53
N ALA A 299 -4.80 -31.65 -15.20
CA ALA A 299 -5.97 -32.23 -14.55
C ALA A 299 -7.28 -31.50 -14.95
N ILE A 300 -7.25 -30.17 -15.02
CA ILE A 300 -8.40 -29.35 -15.45
C ILE A 300 -8.76 -29.62 -16.93
N LEU A 301 -7.75 -29.71 -17.80
CA LEU A 301 -7.97 -30.00 -19.23
C LEU A 301 -8.56 -31.40 -19.46
N VAL A 302 -8.14 -32.40 -18.68
CA VAL A 302 -8.71 -33.76 -18.75
C VAL A 302 -10.17 -33.79 -18.30
N VAL A 303 -10.51 -33.06 -17.23
CA VAL A 303 -11.90 -32.95 -16.75
C VAL A 303 -12.77 -32.23 -17.78
N LEU A 304 -12.29 -31.15 -18.39
CA LEU A 304 -13.00 -30.44 -19.45
C LEU A 304 -13.23 -31.33 -20.69
N ALA A 305 -12.22 -32.10 -21.10
CA ALA A 305 -12.35 -33.03 -22.23
C ALA A 305 -13.40 -34.13 -21.95
N ALA A 306 -13.46 -34.65 -20.73
CA ALA A 306 -14.46 -35.63 -20.32
C ALA A 306 -15.89 -35.04 -20.32
N ILE A 307 -16.04 -33.78 -19.89
CA ILE A 307 -17.33 -33.08 -19.93
C ILE A 307 -17.78 -32.85 -21.38
N PHE A 308 -16.88 -32.42 -22.27
CA PHE A 308 -17.21 -32.21 -23.68
C PHE A 308 -17.61 -33.51 -24.40
N ALA A 309 -16.90 -34.62 -24.13
CA ALA A 309 -17.25 -35.93 -24.67
C ALA A 309 -18.64 -36.41 -24.20
N PHE A 310 -18.96 -36.20 -22.91
CA PHE A 310 -20.25 -36.58 -22.35
C PHE A 310 -21.41 -35.76 -22.95
N VAL A 311 -21.22 -34.46 -23.19
CA VAL A 311 -22.23 -33.59 -23.81
C VAL A 311 -22.45 -33.95 -25.29
N PHE A 312 -21.40 -34.31 -26.04
CA PHE A 312 -21.51 -34.69 -27.45
C PHE A 312 -22.18 -36.07 -27.65
N VAL A 313 -21.88 -37.05 -26.80
CA VAL A 313 -22.52 -38.38 -26.88
C VAL A 313 -24.02 -38.31 -26.56
N LYS A 314 -24.42 -37.38 -25.68
CA LYS A 314 -25.82 -37.22 -25.28
C LYS A 314 -26.66 -36.37 -26.24
N ARG A 315 -26.05 -35.67 -27.20
CA ARG A 315 -26.74 -34.97 -28.29
C ARG A 315 -27.05 -35.86 -29.50
N LYS A 316 -26.47 -37.07 -29.57
CA LYS A 316 -26.68 -38.04 -30.67
C LYS A 316 -27.68 -39.17 -30.33
N LYS A 317 -28.39 -39.10 -29.20
CA LYS A 317 -29.49 -40.01 -28.85
C LYS A 317 -30.75 -39.23 -28.55
#